data_AF-A0A839YEJ2-F1
#
_entry.id   AF-A0A839YEJ2-F1
#
_cell.length_a   1.000
_cell.length_b   1.000
_cell.length_c   1.000
_cell.angle_alpha   90.00
_cell.angle_beta   90.00
_cell.angle_gamma   90.00
#
_symmetry.space_group_name_H-M   'P 1'
#
loop_
_entity.id
_entity.type
_entity.pdbx_description
1 polymer ?
#
loop_
_entity_poly.entity_id
_entity_poly.type
_entity_poly.pdbx_seq_one_letter_code
_entity_poly.pdbx_strand_id
1 'polypeptide(L)' 'MSARETLIRVAAERGESLSQLSLKVGRSPGYLARYVARGSPRRLPDLERRHLAIVLELDERLLGARDPWAPGEPV' A
#
# COMPACT_ATOMS: atom_id res chain seq x y z
N MET A 1 5.63 -8.78 6.92
CA MET A 1 5.98 -7.48 6.30
C MET A 1 4.88 -6.48 6.59
N SER A 2 5.26 -5.27 6.95
CA SER A 2 4.37 -4.11 7.01
C SER A 2 4.11 -3.56 5.61
N ALA A 3 3.01 -2.82 5.44
CA ALA A 3 2.67 -2.16 4.19
C ALA A 3 3.78 -1.23 3.66
N ARG A 4 4.59 -0.63 4.55
CA ARG A 4 5.71 0.24 4.18
C ARG A 4 6.85 -0.54 3.53
N GLU A 5 7.20 -1.67 4.14
CA GLU A 5 8.24 -2.56 3.61
C GLU A 5 7.81 -3.14 2.26
N THR A 6 6.54 -3.53 2.12
CA THR A 6 5.98 -3.98 0.83
C THR A 6 6.14 -2.90 -0.25
N LEU A 7 5.79 -1.65 0.05
CA LEU A 7 5.92 -0.54 -0.89
C LEU A 7 7.37 -0.28 -1.31
N ILE A 8 8.30 -0.25 -0.35
CA ILE A 8 9.73 -0.05 -0.66
C ILE A 8 10.24 -1.18 -1.55
N ARG A 9 9.94 -2.43 -1.18
CA ARG A 9 10.40 -3.62 -1.92
C ARG A 9 9.87 -3.59 -3.35
N VAL A 10 8.56 -3.43 -3.53
CA VAL A 10 7.93 -3.48 -4.85
C VAL A 10 8.32 -2.28 -5.71
N ALA A 11 8.51 -1.09 -5.12
CA ALA A 11 9.06 0.06 -5.81
C ALA A 11 10.47 -0.21 -6.34
N ALA A 12 11.35 -0.81 -5.52
CA ALA A 12 12.70 -1.18 -5.92
C ALA A 12 12.70 -2.29 -7.00
N GLU A 13 11.87 -3.31 -6.86
CA GLU A 13 11.73 -4.41 -7.84
C GLU A 13 11.25 -3.92 -9.21
N ARG A 14 10.38 -2.90 -9.23
CA ARG A 14 9.86 -2.29 -10.47
C ARG A 14 10.72 -1.15 -11.01
N GLY A 15 11.75 -0.72 -10.29
CA GLY A 15 12.53 0.48 -10.64
C GLY A 15 11.74 1.78 -10.58
N GLU A 16 10.65 1.82 -9.81
CA GLU A 16 9.79 2.99 -9.65
C GLU A 16 10.09 3.73 -8.35
N SER A 17 10.01 5.06 -8.38
CA SER A 17 10.10 5.86 -7.15
C SER A 17 8.75 5.93 -6.41
N LEU A 18 8.80 6.06 -5.08
CA LEU A 18 7.61 6.34 -4.27
C LEU A 18 6.85 7.61 -4.73
N SER A 19 7.56 8.55 -5.35
CA SER A 19 6.97 9.75 -5.92
C SER A 19 6.09 9.46 -7.14
N GLN A 20 6.58 8.61 -8.06
CA GLN A 20 5.79 8.16 -9.22
C GLN A 20 4.56 7.36 -8.77
N LEU A 21 4.73 6.45 -7.80
CA LEU A 21 3.61 5.69 -7.24
C LEU A 21 2.57 6.60 -6.57
N SER A 22 3.01 7.67 -5.91
CA SER A 22 2.08 8.64 -5.31
C SER A 22 1.23 9.35 -6.37
N LEU A 23 1.83 9.72 -7.50
CA LEU A 23 1.13 10.32 -8.62
C LEU A 23 0.13 9.36 -9.27
N LYS A 24 0.48 8.08 -9.41
CA LYS A 24 -0.43 7.04 -9.95
C LYS A 24 -1.71 6.86 -9.14
N VAL A 25 -1.67 7.16 -7.84
CA VAL A 25 -2.87 7.12 -6.98
C VAL A 25 -3.54 8.48 -6.77
N GLY A 26 -3.18 9.48 -7.59
CA GLY A 26 -3.79 10.81 -7.54
C GLY A 26 -3.38 11.62 -6.30
N ARG A 27 -2.24 11.32 -5.70
CA ARG A 27 -1.70 12.02 -4.53
C ARG A 27 -0.46 12.84 -4.89
N SER A 28 -0.07 13.74 -4.00
CA SER A 28 1.14 14.55 -4.20
C SER A 28 2.39 13.65 -4.19
N PRO A 29 3.45 14.00 -4.95
CA PRO A 29 4.66 13.17 -5.06
C PRO A 29 5.29 12.77 -3.71
N GLY A 30 5.17 13.60 -2.68
CA GLY A 30 5.73 13.32 -1.36
C GLY A 30 4.88 12.38 -0.47
N TYR A 31 3.70 11.94 -0.92
CA TYR A 31 2.74 11.24 -0.08
C TYR A 31 3.28 9.90 0.44
N LEU A 32 3.70 9.00 -0.46
CA LEU A 32 4.22 7.68 -0.06
C LEU A 32 5.59 7.78 0.60
N ALA A 33 6.44 8.71 0.16
CA ALA A 33 7.71 8.98 0.81
C ALA A 33 7.51 9.38 2.28
N ARG A 34 6.51 10.23 2.58
CA ARG A 34 6.16 10.59 3.96
C ARG A 34 5.53 9.43 4.74
N TYR A 35 4.67 8.64 4.10
CA TYR A 35 4.06 7.46 4.71
C TYR A 35 5.12 6.45 5.17
N VAL A 36 6.13 6.22 4.34
CA VAL A 36 7.24 5.32 4.63
C VAL A 36 8.21 5.94 5.64
N ALA A 37 8.66 7.18 5.43
CA ALA A 37 9.69 7.81 6.26
C ALA A 37 9.20 8.28 7.64
N ARG A 38 8.01 8.88 7.70
CA ARG A 38 7.45 9.43 8.96
C ARG A 38 6.47 8.48 9.64
N GLY A 39 6.11 7.39 8.98
CA GLY A 39 5.08 6.48 9.49
C GLY A 39 3.68 7.10 9.57
N SER A 40 3.46 8.28 8.97
CA SER A 40 2.22 9.03 9.02
C SER A 40 1.66 9.22 7.61
N PRO A 41 0.39 8.83 7.35
CA PRO A 41 -0.58 8.25 8.30
C PRO A 41 -0.18 6.84 8.79
N ARG A 42 -0.74 6.39 9.92
CA ARG A 42 -0.39 5.08 10.51
C ARG A 42 -0.76 3.91 9.59
N ARG A 43 -1.83 4.07 8.79
CA ARG A 43 -2.33 3.14 7.77
C ARG A 43 -2.63 3.91 6.49
N LEU A 44 -2.51 3.23 5.35
CA LEU A 44 -3.02 3.77 4.08
C LEU A 44 -4.55 3.89 4.17
N PRO A 45 -5.14 5.00 3.73
CA PRO A 45 -6.59 5.09 3.58
C PRO A 45 -7.05 4.10 2.51
N ASP A 46 -8.31 3.66 2.62
CA ASP A 46 -8.83 2.55 1.82
C ASP A 46 -8.77 2.80 0.32
N LEU A 47 -9.05 4.02 -0.13
CA LEU A 47 -9.01 4.37 -1.55
C LEU A 47 -7.60 4.23 -2.14
N GLU A 48 -6.60 4.84 -1.50
CA GLU A 48 -5.20 4.77 -1.94
C GLU A 48 -4.68 3.34 -1.85
N ARG A 49 -5.05 2.62 -0.80
CA ARG A 49 -4.65 1.22 -0.60
C ARG A 49 -5.19 0.32 -1.72
N ARG A 50 -6.47 0.45 -2.10
CA ARG A 50 -7.06 -0.26 -3.24
C ARG A 50 -6.39 0.09 -4.55
N HIS A 51 -6.20 1.39 -4.82
CA HIS A 51 -5.53 1.83 -6.04
C HIS A 51 -4.09 1.33 -6.14
N LEU A 52 -3.33 1.36 -5.03
CA LEU A 52 -1.98 0.79 -4.99
C LEU A 52 -2.00 -0.71 -5.23
N ALA A 53 -2.94 -1.45 -4.65
CA ALA A 53 -3.08 -2.89 -4.88
C ALA A 53 -3.30 -3.20 -6.37
N ILE A 54 -4.16 -2.42 -7.03
CA ILE A 54 -4.44 -2.57 -8.47
C ILE A 54 -3.20 -2.21 -9.31
N VAL A 55 -2.60 -1.04 -9.10
CA VAL A 55 -1.43 -0.56 -9.86
C VAL A 55 -0.21 -1.46 -9.66
N LEU A 56 -0.06 -2.00 -8.45
CA LEU A 56 1.05 -2.87 -8.09
C LEU A 56 0.75 -4.36 -8.30
N GLU A 57 -0.45 -4.70 -8.76
CA GLU A 57 -0.91 -6.09 -8.91
C GLU A 57 -0.61 -6.95 -7.67
N LEU A 58 -0.87 -6.37 -6.49
CA LEU A 58 -0.64 -7.01 -5.19
C LEU A 58 -1.96 -7.31 -4.50
N ASP A 59 -1.94 -8.33 -3.65
CA ASP A 59 -2.98 -8.49 -2.64
C ASP A 59 -3.00 -7.27 -1.72
N GLU A 60 -4.17 -6.65 -1.58
CA GLU A 60 -4.41 -5.48 -0.74
C GLU A 60 -4.01 -5.70 0.73
N ARG A 61 -4.01 -6.96 1.19
CA ARG A 61 -3.54 -7.39 2.53
C ARG A 61 -2.07 -7.10 2.75
N LEU A 62 -1.25 -7.17 1.70
CA LEU A 62 0.17 -6.79 1.76
C LEU A 62 0.36 -5.29 1.99
N LEU A 63 -0.68 -4.49 1.73
CA LEU A 63 -0.75 -3.04 1.96
C LEU A 63 -1.54 -2.69 3.24
N GLY A 64 -1.83 -3.67 4.08
CA GLY A 64 -2.46 -3.47 5.39
C GLY A 64 -3.98 -3.58 5.40
N ALA A 65 -4.60 -4.19 4.38
CA ALA A 65 -5.98 -4.67 4.50
C ALA A 65 -6.11 -5.58 5.70
N ARG A 66 -7.24 -5.48 6.41
CA ARG A 66 -7.66 -6.57 7.28
C ARG A 66 -8.27 -7.65 6.39
N ASP A 67 -8.05 -8.91 6.77
CA ASP A 67 -8.85 -10.01 6.23
C ASP A 67 -10.33 -9.65 6.43
N PRO A 68 -11.19 -9.67 5.39
CA PRO A 68 -12.62 -9.66 5.64
C PRO A 68 -12.91 -10.77 6.65
N TRP A 69 -13.70 -10.47 7.66
CA TRP A 69 -14.10 -11.47 8.64
C TRP A 69 -14.67 -12.69 7.89
N ALA A 70 -13.94 -13.81 7.93
CA ALA A 70 -14.44 -15.09 7.48
C ALA A 70 -15.28 -15.65 8.63
N PRO A 71 -16.60 -15.86 8.47
CA PRO A 71 -17.33 -16.68 9.41
C PRO A 71 -16.60 -18.02 9.51
N GLY A 72 -16.24 -18.43 10.73
CA GLY A 72 -15.58 -19.71 10.97
C GLY A 72 -16.36 -20.82 10.26
N GLU A 73 -15.61 -21.73 9.62
CA GLU A 73 -16.18 -22.90 8.96
C GLU A 73 -17.29 -23.51 9.83
N PRO A 74 -18.46 -23.87 9.25
CA PRO A 74 -19.45 -24.59 10.00
C PRO A 74 -18.82 -25.90 10.48
N VAL A 75 -18.87 -26.11 11.80
CA VAL A 75 -18.39 -27.30 12.50
C VAL A 75 -19.01 -28.59 11.97
#